data_AF-A0A3D2CGU3-F1
#
_entry.id   AF-A0A3D2CGU3-F1
#
_cell.length_a   1.000
_cell.length_b   1.000
_cell.length_c   1.000
_cell.angle_alpha   90.00
_cell.angle_beta   90.00
_cell.angle_gamma   90.00
#
_symmetry.space_group_name_H-M   'P 1'
#
loop_
_entity.id
_entity.type
_entity.pdbx_description
1 polymer ?
#
loop_
_entity_poly.entity_id
_entity_poly.type
_entity_poly.pdbx_seq_one_letter_code
_entity_poly.pdbx_strand_id
1 'polypeptide(L)'
;MSALLLIASLLTAPAWAQDNEDGDAESTGEETKPAKQGGLTLEGPYNTTPYAKPVFGAMIWDGAYGVSLGAEAGLKYQQKKRDPVFFGKTRAQGAYTFGSGIAGYDVRLGSFFGPFHKVVGLQAGPDIFYNELVVDLGDGQTGLFATPGLDFPITGLFDLGVFNAYAGIAPGWYFGGVRDNLNAVVGQFGTYFGAGLNLSQLRISAGWSRTTTA
;
A
#
# COMPACT_ATOMS: atom_id res chain seq x y z
N MET A 1 27.07 0.01 8.10
CA MET A 1 26.18 0.94 8.84
C MET A 1 24.76 0.38 8.76
N SER A 2 24.10 0.17 9.89
CA SER A 2 22.73 -0.34 9.92
C SER A 2 21.77 0.82 10.10
N ALA A 3 21.07 1.19 9.03
CA ALA A 3 20.04 2.22 9.07
C ALA A 3 18.70 1.63 9.55
N LEU A 4 18.03 2.34 10.45
CA LEU A 4 16.67 2.08 10.91
C LEU A 4 15.77 3.15 10.29
N LEU A 5 15.19 2.87 9.13
CA LEU A 5 14.25 3.76 8.49
C LEU A 5 12.86 3.56 9.10
N LEU A 6 12.52 4.26 10.18
CA LEU A 6 11.17 4.17 10.75
C LEU A 6 10.21 5.00 9.88
N ILE A 7 9.68 4.42 8.80
CA ILE A 7 8.50 5.00 8.14
C ILE A 7 7.28 4.45 8.87
N ALA A 8 6.73 5.24 9.78
CA ALA A 8 5.39 5.02 10.28
C ALA A 8 4.41 5.44 9.17
N SER A 9 4.27 4.62 8.13
CA SER A 9 3.19 4.81 7.17
C SER A 9 1.94 4.16 7.74
N LEU A 10 0.84 4.91 7.76
CA LEU A 10 -0.52 4.38 7.90
C LEU A 10 -0.84 3.49 6.67
N LEU A 11 -0.16 2.35 6.55
CA LEU A 11 -0.55 1.30 5.62
C LEU A 11 -1.81 0.66 6.19
N THR A 12 -2.87 0.63 5.38
CA THR A 12 -4.08 -0.08 5.75
C THR A 12 -4.11 -1.43 5.03
N ALA A 13 -4.39 -2.46 5.82
CA ALA A 13 -4.88 -3.77 5.40
C ALA A 13 -6.24 -3.63 4.67
N PRO A 14 -6.81 -4.70 4.09
CA PRO A 14 -7.99 -4.63 3.22
C PRO A 14 -9.26 -4.21 3.98
N ALA A 15 -10.29 -3.84 3.21
CA ALA A 15 -11.58 -3.31 3.68
C ALA A 15 -12.64 -4.38 3.93
N TRP A 16 -12.22 -5.63 4.07
CA TRP A 16 -13.11 -6.78 4.10
C TRP A 16 -13.88 -6.95 5.42
N ALA A 17 -13.58 -6.11 6.41
CA ALA A 17 -14.25 -6.13 7.71
C ALA A 17 -15.55 -5.28 7.79
N GLN A 18 -16.00 -4.64 6.69
CA GLN A 18 -17.13 -3.70 6.73
C GLN A 18 -18.42 -4.13 6.01
N ASP A 19 -18.43 -5.18 5.17
CA ASP A 19 -19.60 -5.48 4.31
C ASP A 19 -20.42 -6.74 4.74
N ASN A 20 -20.36 -7.16 6.02
CA ASN A 20 -21.15 -8.30 6.52
C ASN A 20 -22.44 -7.90 7.27
N GLU A 21 -23.01 -6.73 6.96
CA GLU A 21 -24.37 -6.38 7.38
C GLU A 21 -25.07 -5.68 6.21
N ASP A 22 -25.64 -6.45 5.28
CA ASP A 22 -26.85 -6.03 4.57
C ASP A 22 -27.54 -7.25 3.96
N GLY A 23 -28.82 -7.36 4.29
CA GLY A 23 -29.65 -8.56 4.16
C GLY A 23 -30.09 -8.87 2.73
N ASP A 24 -30.40 -10.15 2.54
CA ASP A 24 -31.06 -10.67 1.36
C ASP A 24 -32.40 -9.96 1.10
N ALA A 25 -32.48 -9.26 -0.03
CA ALA A 25 -33.75 -8.89 -0.64
C ALA A 25 -33.74 -9.37 -2.09
N GLU A 26 -34.40 -10.50 -2.34
CA GLU A 26 -34.82 -10.93 -3.67
C GLU A 26 -35.78 -9.89 -4.25
N SER A 27 -35.47 -9.36 -5.43
CA SER A 27 -36.50 -8.85 -6.34
C SER A 27 -36.23 -9.37 -7.74
N THR A 28 -37.06 -10.31 -8.17
CA THR A 28 -37.21 -10.75 -9.55
C THR A 28 -37.81 -9.62 -10.38
N GLY A 29 -37.04 -9.10 -11.34
CA GLY A 29 -37.50 -8.16 -12.35
C GLY A 29 -36.62 -8.28 -13.59
N GLU A 30 -37.16 -8.95 -14.61
CA GLU A 30 -36.55 -9.08 -15.93
C GLU A 30 -36.59 -7.71 -16.63
N GLU A 31 -35.44 -7.03 -16.71
CA GLU A 31 -35.29 -5.77 -17.45
C GLU A 31 -34.18 -5.93 -18.50
N THR A 32 -34.59 -6.02 -19.76
CA THR A 32 -33.75 -6.17 -20.94
C THR A 32 -32.88 -4.92 -21.12
N LYS A 33 -31.57 -5.00 -20.84
CA LYS A 33 -30.63 -3.89 -21.07
C LYS A 33 -30.01 -3.94 -22.47
N PRO A 34 -29.83 -2.78 -23.12
CA PRO A 34 -29.30 -2.69 -24.49
C PRO A 34 -27.83 -3.10 -24.52
N ALA A 35 -27.42 -3.71 -25.63
CA ALA A 35 -26.04 -4.12 -25.90
C ALA A 35 -25.09 -2.93 -25.74
N LYS A 36 -24.28 -2.94 -24.67
CA LYS A 36 -23.23 -1.95 -24.46
C LYS A 36 -22.05 -2.22 -25.39
N GLN A 37 -21.70 -1.17 -26.13
CA GLN A 37 -20.52 -1.03 -26.97
C GLN A 37 -19.25 -1.38 -26.20
N GLY A 38 -18.30 -2.05 -26.87
CA GLY A 38 -17.06 -2.61 -26.34
C GLY A 38 -16.08 -1.62 -25.71
N GLY A 39 -16.39 -1.15 -24.52
CA GLY A 39 -15.38 -0.80 -23.51
C GLY A 39 -15.05 -2.04 -22.66
N LEU A 40 -13.88 -2.06 -22.01
CA LEU A 40 -13.53 -3.05 -20.98
C LEU A 40 -14.61 -3.05 -19.89
N THR A 41 -15.62 -3.90 -20.02
CA THR A 41 -16.65 -4.02 -19.00
C THR A 41 -16.04 -4.73 -17.80
N LEU A 42 -16.08 -4.08 -16.63
CA LEU A 42 -15.74 -4.66 -15.32
C LEU A 42 -16.80 -5.71 -14.89
N GLU A 43 -17.41 -6.42 -15.85
CA GLU A 43 -18.47 -7.42 -15.68
C GLU A 43 -17.89 -8.78 -15.26
N GLY A 44 -16.80 -8.77 -14.49
CA GLY A 44 -16.26 -9.97 -13.85
C GLY A 44 -17.02 -10.33 -12.56
N PRO A 45 -16.75 -11.50 -11.95
CA PRO A 45 -17.35 -11.94 -10.69
C PRO A 45 -16.86 -11.14 -9.46
N TYR A 46 -16.44 -9.89 -9.65
CA TYR A 46 -15.82 -9.04 -8.65
C TYR A 46 -16.74 -7.88 -8.27
N ASN A 47 -16.90 -7.65 -6.98
CA ASN A 47 -17.36 -6.38 -6.45
C ASN A 47 -16.20 -5.39 -6.52
N THR A 48 -16.43 -4.18 -7.03
CA THR A 48 -15.40 -3.14 -7.15
C THR A 48 -15.84 -1.91 -6.39
N THR A 49 -15.03 -1.50 -5.42
CA THR A 49 -15.37 -0.37 -4.52
C THR A 49 -14.26 0.69 -4.63
N PRO A 50 -14.56 1.90 -5.14
CA PRO A 50 -13.59 3.00 -5.13
C PRO A 50 -13.32 3.46 -3.70
N TYR A 51 -12.13 3.99 -3.46
CA TYR A 51 -11.78 4.60 -2.17
C TYR A 51 -10.80 5.76 -2.36
N ALA A 52 -10.82 6.68 -1.40
CA ALA A 52 -9.82 7.72 -1.22
C ALA A 52 -9.62 7.92 0.28
N LYS A 53 -8.38 8.16 0.71
CA LYS A 53 -8.05 8.39 2.12
C LYS A 53 -6.80 9.26 2.26
N PRO A 54 -6.66 10.02 3.35
CA PRO A 54 -5.41 10.68 3.67
C PRO A 54 -4.38 9.67 4.17
N VAL A 55 -3.10 10.02 4.06
CA VAL A 55 -1.96 9.27 4.57
C VAL A 55 -1.12 10.21 5.42
N PHE A 56 -0.87 9.80 6.66
CA PHE A 56 0.01 10.52 7.56
C PHE A 56 1.14 9.58 7.99
N GLY A 57 2.31 10.16 8.23
CA GLY A 57 3.42 9.44 8.80
C GLY A 57 4.42 10.33 9.50
N ALA A 58 5.34 9.71 10.21
CA ALA A 58 6.51 10.37 10.76
C ALA A 58 7.75 9.57 10.33
N MET A 59 8.85 10.30 10.13
CA MET A 59 10.14 9.76 9.74
C MET A 59 11.20 10.30 10.69
N ILE A 60 12.09 9.41 11.14
CA ILE A 60 13.28 9.76 11.92
C ILE A 60 14.47 9.11 11.22
N TRP A 61 15.50 9.90 10.91
CA TRP A 61 16.72 9.45 10.24
C TRP A 61 17.93 10.21 10.78
N ASP A 62 18.83 9.53 11.47
CA ASP A 62 20.15 10.06 11.88
C ASP A 62 20.12 11.50 12.47
N GLY A 63 19.19 11.75 13.40
CA GLY A 63 19.00 13.06 14.02
C GLY A 63 18.07 14.01 13.26
N ALA A 64 17.81 13.77 11.98
CA ALA A 64 16.74 14.41 11.23
C ALA A 64 15.37 13.79 11.56
N TYR A 65 14.33 14.61 11.55
CA TYR A 65 12.96 14.16 11.81
C TYR A 65 11.97 14.96 10.99
N GLY A 66 10.90 14.30 10.54
CA GLY A 66 9.87 14.94 9.75
C GLY A 66 8.54 14.22 9.79
N VAL A 67 7.54 14.89 9.25
CA VAL A 67 6.19 14.38 9.07
C VAL A 67 5.91 14.21 7.59
N SER A 68 5.17 13.15 7.25
CA SER A 68 4.73 12.86 5.91
C SER A 68 3.22 13.08 5.81
N LEU A 69 2.80 13.87 4.83
CA LEU A 69 1.39 14.15 4.53
C LEU A 69 1.09 13.75 3.09
N GLY A 70 0.00 13.04 2.88
CA GLY A 70 -0.34 12.50 1.56
C GLY A 70 -1.77 12.02 1.43
N ALA A 71 -2.04 11.37 0.31
CA ALA A 71 -3.31 10.73 0.02
C ALA A 71 -3.10 9.46 -0.82
N GLU A 72 -4.03 8.51 -0.68
CA GLU A 72 -4.12 7.30 -1.49
C GLU A 72 -5.54 7.17 -2.03
N ALA A 73 -5.68 6.87 -3.32
CA ALA A 73 -6.95 6.57 -3.95
C ALA A 73 -6.83 5.37 -4.89
N GLY A 74 -7.92 4.66 -5.13
CA GLY A 74 -7.92 3.53 -6.06
C GLY A 74 -9.20 2.72 -6.02
N LEU A 75 -9.09 1.46 -6.47
CA LEU A 75 -10.20 0.51 -6.52
C LEU A 75 -9.86 -0.70 -5.68
N LYS A 76 -10.78 -1.11 -4.81
CA LYS A 76 -10.73 -2.44 -4.18
C LYS A 76 -11.55 -3.37 -5.03
N TYR A 77 -11.09 -4.60 -5.20
CA TYR A 77 -11.86 -5.63 -5.89
C TYR A 77 -11.92 -6.89 -5.04
N GLN A 78 -13.08 -7.54 -5.01
CA GLN A 78 -13.35 -8.72 -4.19
C GLN A 78 -14.26 -9.68 -4.94
N GLN A 79 -13.89 -10.95 -5.00
CA GLN A 79 -14.70 -11.98 -5.63
C GLN A 79 -16.01 -12.19 -4.86
N LYS A 80 -17.15 -12.22 -5.55
CA LYS A 80 -18.47 -12.15 -4.90
C LYS A 80 -18.87 -13.41 -4.11
N LYS A 81 -18.50 -14.63 -4.54
CA LYS A 81 -18.89 -15.88 -3.86
C LYS A 81 -17.94 -17.06 -4.20
N ARG A 82 -16.81 -17.21 -3.49
CA ARG A 82 -15.93 -18.40 -3.53
C ARG A 82 -15.00 -18.43 -2.32
N ASP A 83 -14.65 -19.62 -1.82
CA ASP A 83 -13.67 -19.80 -0.74
C ASP A 83 -12.44 -20.60 -1.26
N PRO A 84 -11.19 -20.10 -1.18
CA PRO A 84 -10.80 -18.76 -0.71
C PRO A 84 -11.37 -17.66 -1.60
N VAL A 85 -11.72 -16.54 -0.98
CA VAL A 85 -12.19 -15.36 -1.70
C VAL A 85 -10.95 -14.63 -2.21
N PHE A 86 -10.90 -14.31 -3.49
CA PHE A 86 -9.84 -13.48 -4.02
C PHE A 86 -10.16 -11.99 -3.85
N PHE A 87 -9.19 -11.22 -3.34
CA PHE A 87 -9.22 -9.76 -3.34
C PHE A 87 -8.05 -9.19 -4.09
N GLY A 88 -8.18 -7.90 -4.33
CA GLY A 88 -7.04 -7.05 -4.28
C GLY A 88 -7.42 -5.59 -4.23
N LYS A 89 -6.44 -4.76 -4.57
CA LYS A 89 -6.64 -3.33 -4.76
C LYS A 89 -5.68 -2.79 -5.79
N THR A 90 -6.13 -1.79 -6.53
CA THR A 90 -5.24 -0.82 -7.18
C THR A 90 -5.11 0.39 -6.27
N ARG A 91 -3.97 1.08 -6.35
CA ARG A 91 -3.73 2.34 -5.65
C ARG A 91 -2.88 3.28 -6.49
N ALA A 92 -3.20 4.56 -6.41
CA ALA A 92 -2.29 5.66 -6.64
C ALA A 92 -2.10 6.36 -5.29
N GLN A 93 -0.85 6.55 -4.87
CA GLN A 93 -0.50 7.19 -3.61
C GLN A 93 0.51 8.30 -3.87
N GLY A 94 0.36 9.41 -3.17
CA GLY A 94 1.34 10.48 -3.13
C GLY A 94 1.51 10.95 -1.69
N ALA A 95 2.75 11.11 -1.25
CA ALA A 95 3.08 11.68 0.06
C ALA A 95 4.27 12.63 -0.06
N TYR A 96 4.20 13.73 0.69
CA TYR A 96 5.30 14.69 0.83
C TYR A 96 5.78 14.64 2.29
N THR A 97 7.08 14.49 2.47
CA THR A 97 7.76 14.48 3.77
C THR A 97 8.48 15.80 3.96
N PHE A 98 8.33 16.42 5.13
CA PHE A 98 9.02 17.65 5.50
C PHE A 98 9.30 17.70 7.00
N GLY A 99 10.40 18.35 7.39
CA GLY A 99 10.76 18.49 8.79
C GLY A 99 12.16 19.06 8.99
N SER A 100 12.68 18.89 10.21
CA SER A 100 14.01 19.35 10.58
C SER A 100 15.05 18.47 9.89
N GLY A 101 15.70 19.02 8.87
CA GLY A 101 16.75 18.35 8.11
C GLY A 101 16.24 17.22 7.21
N ILE A 102 14.95 17.19 6.88
CA ILE A 102 14.40 16.19 5.96
C ILE A 102 13.31 16.77 5.06
N ALA A 103 13.39 16.47 3.77
CA ALA A 103 12.38 16.82 2.79
C ALA A 103 12.33 15.77 1.68
N GLY A 104 11.17 15.51 1.08
CA GLY A 104 11.09 14.54 0.00
C GLY A 104 9.67 14.22 -0.40
N TYR A 105 9.51 13.42 -1.44
CA TYR A 105 8.20 12.89 -1.83
C TYR A 105 8.29 11.43 -2.24
N ASP A 106 7.15 10.76 -2.16
CA ASP A 106 6.97 9.39 -2.60
C ASP A 106 5.65 9.33 -3.39
N VAL A 107 5.74 8.93 -4.66
CA VAL A 107 4.60 8.69 -5.53
C VAL A 107 4.61 7.22 -5.91
N ARG A 108 3.46 6.54 -5.74
CA ARG A 108 3.33 5.10 -6.00
C ARG A 108 2.09 4.78 -6.81
N LEU A 109 2.21 3.80 -7.69
CA LEU A 109 1.13 3.20 -8.45
C LEU A 109 1.24 1.68 -8.36
N GLY A 110 0.28 1.05 -7.69
CA GLY A 110 0.34 -0.37 -7.40
C GLY A 110 -0.95 -1.11 -7.71
N SER A 111 -0.81 -2.40 -7.99
CA SER A 111 -1.91 -3.34 -8.11
C SER A 111 -1.54 -4.64 -7.41
N PHE A 112 -2.37 -5.08 -6.48
CA PHE A 112 -2.05 -6.23 -5.64
C PHE A 112 -3.24 -7.15 -5.51
N PHE A 113 -3.02 -8.45 -5.70
CA PHE A 113 -4.06 -9.47 -5.74
C PHE A 113 -3.66 -10.65 -4.84
N GLY A 114 -4.64 -11.37 -4.29
CA GLY A 114 -4.38 -12.64 -3.64
C GLY A 114 -5.57 -13.24 -2.89
N PRO A 115 -5.39 -14.46 -2.34
CA PRO A 115 -6.44 -15.19 -1.66
C PRO A 115 -6.59 -14.73 -0.20
N PHE A 116 -7.83 -14.75 0.27
CA PHE A 116 -8.18 -14.53 1.67
C PHE A 116 -9.13 -15.63 2.13
N HIS A 117 -8.82 -16.21 3.29
CA HIS A 117 -9.60 -17.28 3.89
C HIS A 117 -9.84 -16.96 5.36
N LYS A 118 -11.11 -16.74 5.71
CA LYS A 118 -11.59 -16.42 7.06
C LYS A 118 -10.95 -15.15 7.64
N VAL A 119 -9.82 -15.30 8.32
CA VAL A 119 -9.11 -14.23 9.04
C VAL A 119 -7.70 -14.02 8.51
N VAL A 120 -7.23 -14.86 7.57
CA VAL A 120 -5.87 -14.80 7.02
C VAL A 120 -5.93 -14.52 5.53
N GLY A 121 -5.07 -13.63 5.06
CA GLY A 121 -4.92 -13.34 3.64
C GLY A 121 -3.47 -13.28 3.21
N LEU A 122 -3.28 -13.42 1.91
CA LEU A 122 -2.02 -13.13 1.23
C LEU A 122 -2.32 -12.18 0.08
N GLN A 123 -1.48 -11.17 -0.10
CA GLN A 123 -1.59 -10.23 -1.19
C GLN A 123 -0.23 -9.96 -1.78
N ALA A 124 -0.11 -10.03 -3.11
CA ALA A 124 1.12 -9.68 -3.80
C ALA A 124 0.85 -8.96 -5.12
N GLY A 125 1.82 -8.20 -5.59
CA GLY A 125 1.74 -7.57 -6.90
C GLY A 125 2.69 -6.40 -7.07
N PRO A 126 2.79 -5.85 -8.28
CA PRO A 126 3.70 -4.74 -8.59
C PRO A 126 3.26 -3.42 -7.94
N ASP A 127 4.24 -2.63 -7.50
CA ASP A 127 4.10 -1.26 -7.00
C ASP A 127 5.21 -0.40 -7.62
N ILE A 128 4.89 0.34 -8.66
CA ILE A 128 5.82 1.28 -9.28
C ILE A 128 5.92 2.49 -8.36
N PHE A 129 7.13 2.96 -8.10
CA PHE A 129 7.36 4.14 -7.28
C PHE A 129 8.26 5.16 -7.99
N TYR A 130 8.14 6.41 -7.57
CA TYR A 130 9.04 7.50 -7.90
C TYR A 130 9.23 8.34 -6.65
N ASN A 131 10.44 8.31 -6.10
CA ASN A 131 10.72 8.93 -4.80
C ASN A 131 12.02 9.71 -4.76
N GLU A 132 12.01 10.74 -3.93
CA GLU A 132 13.13 11.63 -3.64
C GLU A 132 13.22 11.83 -2.12
N LEU A 133 14.44 11.88 -1.59
CA LEU A 133 14.67 12.19 -0.19
C LEU A 133 15.92 13.04 -0.04
N VAL A 134 15.76 14.22 0.54
CA VAL A 134 16.85 15.13 0.90
C VAL A 134 16.99 15.12 2.41
N VAL A 135 18.20 14.84 2.89
CA VAL A 135 18.56 14.88 4.31
C VAL A 135 19.65 15.93 4.52
N ASP A 136 19.44 16.83 5.46
CA ASP A 136 20.42 17.83 5.89
C ASP A 136 20.91 17.46 7.29
N LEU A 137 22.19 17.09 7.40
CA LEU A 137 22.82 16.64 8.64
C LEU A 137 23.65 17.76 9.30
N GLY A 138 23.55 19.00 8.82
CA GLY A 138 24.24 20.16 9.38
C GLY A 138 25.69 20.35 8.90
N ASP A 139 26.33 19.33 8.34
CA ASP A 139 27.62 19.40 7.64
C ASP A 139 27.47 19.39 6.10
N GLY A 140 26.25 19.25 5.60
CA GLY A 140 25.89 19.31 4.18
C GLY A 140 24.55 18.65 3.89
N GLN A 141 24.01 18.90 2.70
CA GLN A 141 22.83 18.21 2.20
C GLN A 141 23.23 16.94 1.45
N THR A 142 22.73 15.80 1.92
CA THR A 142 22.81 14.53 1.21
C THR A 142 21.43 14.21 0.64
N GLY A 143 21.32 14.26 -0.68
CA GLY A 143 20.10 13.95 -1.42
C GLY A 143 20.15 12.59 -2.09
N LEU A 144 19.15 11.76 -1.84
CA LEU A 144 18.73 10.70 -2.75
C LEU A 144 17.90 11.35 -3.86
N PHE A 145 18.52 11.47 -5.04
CA PHE A 145 17.84 11.98 -6.22
C PHE A 145 16.55 11.22 -6.52
N ALA A 146 15.60 11.97 -7.07
CA ALA A 146 14.34 11.43 -7.57
C ALA A 146 14.61 10.26 -8.52
N THR A 147 14.18 9.06 -8.13
CA THR A 147 14.49 7.85 -8.89
C THR A 147 13.25 6.98 -9.01
N PRO A 148 12.88 6.55 -10.24
CA PRO A 148 11.82 5.58 -10.42
C PRO A 148 12.27 4.19 -9.99
N GLY A 149 11.33 3.34 -9.66
CA GLY A 149 11.59 1.95 -9.37
C GLY A 149 10.33 1.11 -9.33
N LEU A 150 10.51 -0.15 -9.00
CA LEU A 150 9.46 -1.15 -8.88
C LEU A 150 9.70 -1.93 -7.59
N ASP A 151 8.69 -1.96 -6.73
CA ASP A 151 8.59 -2.93 -5.65
C ASP A 151 7.63 -4.07 -6.06
N PHE A 152 7.84 -5.26 -5.52
CA PHE A 152 6.92 -6.39 -5.60
C PHE A 152 6.55 -6.88 -4.20
N PRO A 153 5.75 -6.11 -3.43
CA PRO A 153 5.35 -6.50 -2.09
C PRO A 153 4.60 -7.84 -2.06
N ILE A 154 4.93 -8.64 -1.05
CA ILE A 154 4.26 -9.86 -0.64
C ILE A 154 3.85 -9.66 0.81
N THR A 155 2.55 -9.54 1.04
CA THR A 155 1.96 -9.17 2.32
C THR A 155 1.07 -10.29 2.85
N GLY A 156 1.40 -10.81 4.02
CA GLY A 156 0.48 -11.57 4.86
C GLY A 156 -0.43 -10.63 5.63
N LEU A 157 -1.71 -10.99 5.71
CA LEU A 157 -2.76 -10.19 6.33
C LEU A 157 -3.48 -11.02 7.37
N PHE A 158 -3.85 -10.36 8.45
CA PHE A 158 -4.64 -10.95 9.53
C PHE A 158 -5.76 -9.97 9.90
N ASP A 159 -7.00 -10.42 9.89
CA ASP A 159 -8.18 -9.58 10.18
C ASP A 159 -9.16 -10.33 11.10
N LEU A 160 -9.38 -9.77 12.29
CA LEU A 160 -10.31 -10.26 13.32
C LEU A 160 -11.52 -9.33 13.46
N GLY A 161 -11.83 -8.52 12.45
CA GLY A 161 -12.94 -7.56 12.47
C GLY A 161 -12.57 -6.27 13.20
N VAL A 162 -12.31 -6.32 14.51
CA VAL A 162 -11.90 -5.13 15.29
C VAL A 162 -10.39 -4.89 15.24
N PHE A 163 -9.62 -5.97 15.14
CA PHE A 163 -8.16 -5.93 15.08
C PHE A 163 -7.68 -6.41 13.71
N ASN A 164 -6.68 -5.74 13.17
CA ASN A 164 -5.98 -6.19 11.97
C ASN A 164 -4.48 -6.11 12.18
N ALA A 165 -3.75 -7.00 11.52
CA ALA A 165 -2.31 -6.96 11.42
C ALA A 165 -1.88 -7.30 10.00
N TYR A 166 -0.70 -6.82 9.63
CA TYR A 166 -0.06 -7.15 8.37
C TYR A 166 1.44 -7.28 8.56
N ALA A 167 2.06 -8.14 7.77
CA ALA A 167 3.51 -8.25 7.68
C ALA A 167 3.89 -8.66 6.28
N GLY A 168 5.05 -8.21 5.79
CA GLY A 168 5.45 -8.51 4.44
C GLY A 168 6.88 -8.17 4.13
N ILE A 169 7.24 -8.58 2.92
CA ILE A 169 8.51 -8.26 2.28
C ILE A 169 8.22 -7.59 0.94
N ALA A 170 9.05 -6.65 0.53
CA ALA A 170 8.98 -5.97 -0.75
C ALA A 170 10.36 -5.98 -1.39
N PRO A 171 10.70 -7.02 -2.18
CA PRO A 171 11.81 -6.90 -3.13
C PRO A 171 11.56 -5.72 -4.06
N GLY A 172 12.60 -4.94 -4.32
CA GLY A 172 12.51 -3.71 -5.07
C GLY A 172 13.76 -3.40 -5.89
N TRP A 173 13.56 -2.68 -6.98
CA TRP A 173 14.58 -2.29 -7.93
C TRP A 173 14.44 -0.82 -8.28
N TYR A 174 15.55 -0.09 -8.31
CA TYR A 174 15.60 1.26 -8.87
C TYR A 174 15.91 1.20 -10.35
N PHE A 175 15.34 2.10 -11.11
CA PHE A 175 15.58 2.24 -12.54
C PHE A 175 16.44 3.47 -12.79
N GLY A 176 17.75 3.24 -12.91
CA GLY A 176 18.72 4.27 -13.28
C GLY A 176 19.27 5.13 -12.13
N GLY A 177 20.16 6.05 -12.49
CA GLY A 177 20.85 6.95 -11.57
C GLY A 177 21.86 6.25 -10.64
N VAL A 178 22.33 6.98 -9.63
CA VAL A 178 23.30 6.47 -8.64
C VAL A 178 22.69 5.33 -7.79
N ARG A 179 21.36 5.27 -7.70
CA ARG A 179 20.63 4.27 -6.91
C ARG A 179 20.49 2.92 -7.61
N ASP A 180 20.74 2.84 -8.92
CA ASP A 180 20.83 1.56 -9.65
C ASP A 180 21.95 0.67 -9.10
N ASN A 181 23.04 1.28 -8.60
CA ASN A 181 24.14 0.56 -7.94
C ASN A 181 23.69 -0.17 -6.66
N LEU A 182 22.56 0.22 -6.07
CA LEU A 182 21.99 -0.43 -4.89
C LEU A 182 21.25 -1.74 -5.25
N ASN A 183 21.16 -2.10 -6.53
CA ASN A 183 20.50 -3.30 -7.01
C ASN A 183 21.42 -4.55 -7.00
N ALA A 184 22.69 -4.42 -6.59
CA ALA A 184 23.69 -5.47 -6.75
C ALA A 184 23.29 -6.79 -6.03
N VAL A 185 23.16 -7.85 -6.81
CA VAL A 185 22.90 -9.26 -6.46
C VAL A 185 21.42 -9.65 -6.24
N VAL A 186 20.63 -8.98 -5.39
CA VAL A 186 19.25 -9.43 -5.12
C VAL A 186 18.19 -8.30 -5.10
N GLY A 187 18.57 -7.07 -5.42
CA GLY A 187 17.71 -5.90 -5.25
C GLY A 187 17.63 -5.41 -3.80
N GLN A 188 16.89 -4.33 -3.56
CA GLN A 188 16.59 -3.89 -2.20
C GLN A 188 15.42 -4.70 -1.64
N PHE A 189 15.40 -4.95 -0.33
CA PHE A 189 14.27 -5.59 0.33
C PHE A 189 13.72 -4.67 1.40
N GLY A 190 12.47 -4.24 1.22
CA GLY A 190 11.65 -3.74 2.30
C GLY A 190 11.17 -4.90 3.16
N THR A 191 11.31 -4.78 4.47
CA THR A 191 10.56 -5.58 5.45
C THR A 191 9.61 -4.63 6.16
N TYR A 192 8.38 -5.06 6.40
CA TYR A 192 7.41 -4.23 7.10
C TYR A 192 6.42 -5.06 7.86
N PHE A 193 5.90 -4.49 8.94
CA PHE A 193 4.80 -5.04 9.70
C PHE A 193 4.02 -3.92 10.36
N GLY A 194 2.77 -4.18 10.68
CA GLY A 194 1.94 -3.23 11.39
C GLY A 194 0.68 -3.87 11.92
N ALA A 195 0.01 -3.10 12.76
CA ALA A 195 -1.25 -3.48 13.37
C ALA A 195 -2.18 -2.29 13.41
N GLY A 196 -3.48 -2.55 13.46
CA GLY A 196 -4.49 -1.50 13.52
C GLY A 196 -5.79 -1.95 14.17
N LEU A 197 -6.56 -0.95 14.55
CA LEU A 197 -7.88 -1.07 15.11
C LEU A 197 -8.91 -0.52 14.13
N ASN A 198 -9.97 -1.28 13.91
CA ASN A 198 -11.14 -0.89 13.14
C ASN A 198 -12.22 -0.41 14.13
N LEU A 199 -12.44 0.90 14.17
CA LEU A 199 -13.42 1.58 15.00
C LEU A 199 -14.61 2.03 14.14
N SER A 200 -15.45 1.08 13.70
CA SER A 200 -16.64 1.29 12.85
C SER A 200 -16.40 2.11 11.57
N GLN A 201 -16.22 3.44 11.68
CA GLN A 201 -15.93 4.38 10.59
C GLN A 201 -14.47 4.85 10.55
N LEU A 202 -13.73 4.71 11.66
CA LEU A 202 -12.34 5.13 11.79
C LEU A 202 -11.43 3.90 11.84
N ARG A 203 -10.33 3.92 11.08
CA ARG A 203 -9.27 2.92 11.21
C ARG A 203 -7.99 3.60 11.63
N ILE A 204 -7.39 3.11 12.71
CA ILE A 204 -6.09 3.59 13.19
C ILE A 204 -5.10 2.45 13.02
N SER A 205 -4.01 2.66 12.30
CA SER A 205 -2.91 1.68 12.21
C SER A 205 -1.57 2.30 12.59
N ALA A 206 -0.70 1.47 13.14
CA ALA A 206 0.70 1.79 13.35
C ALA A 206 1.52 0.72 12.63
N GLY A 207 2.59 1.16 11.96
CA GLY A 207 3.44 0.29 11.17
C GLY A 207 4.90 0.64 11.37
N TRP A 208 5.73 -0.35 11.12
CA TRP A 208 7.16 -0.23 10.97
C TRP A 208 7.54 -0.80 9.61
N SER A 209 8.46 -0.14 8.93
CA SER A 209 9.13 -0.69 7.75
C SER A 209 10.63 -0.49 7.86
N ARG A 210 11.39 -1.20 7.04
CA ARG A 210 12.83 -1.02 6.89
C ARG A 210 13.27 -1.55 5.54
N THR A 211 14.03 -0.75 4.82
CA THR A 211 14.68 -1.16 3.57
C THR A 211 16.12 -1.57 3.84
N THR A 212 16.51 -2.73 3.31
CA THR A 212 17.87 -3.26 3.40
C THR A 212 18.39 -3.54 2.00
N THR A 213 19.65 -3.17 1.73
CA THR A 213 20.40 -3.58 0.54
C THR A 213 21.13 -4.89 0.86
N ALA A 214 20.95 -5.91 0.02
CA ALA A 214 21.66 -7.18 0.13
C ALA A 214 23.14 -7.05 -0.29
#